data_AF-A0A960F750-F1
#
_entry.id   AF-A0A960F750-F1
#
_cell.length_a   1.000
_cell.length_b   1.000
_cell.length_c   1.000
_cell.angle_alpha   90.00
_cell.angle_beta   90.00
_cell.angle_gamma   90.00
#
_symmetry.space_group_name_H-M   'P 1'
#
loop_
_entity.id
_entity.type
_entity.pdbx_description
1 polymer ?
#
loop_
_entity_poly.entity_id
_entity_poly.type
_entity_poly.pdbx_seq_one_letter_code
_entity_poly.pdbx_strand_id
1 'polypeptide(L)'
;RRPGGTMAFFTGGADSFYTAVRHRDELDALVFVHGFDLLDDRNDPLNQAVAARLREAAGMLGLPLLEVECNLVAFSRAFGIGWEDYHGAALATVALLLAPAFSRCYIPATATYDSLYPIGSHPLLDPLWGTERLEIIHDGADANRVEKLRRLADEPAARAHLRVCFENRGDRYNCGECEKCIRTGVAVRIAGVEGRFASLPSPSLRRIAAVDIPGLGLGWKEHRAELKRTGANERLRRAIEIAILRRRVRAVRRPRRGNR
;
A
#
# COMPACT_ATOMS: atom_id res chain seq x y z
N ARG A 1 -9.60 -23.86 25.02
CA ARG A 1 -8.64 -23.53 23.94
C ARG A 1 -8.08 -22.16 24.27
N ARG A 2 -6.75 -21.96 24.27
CA ARG A 2 -6.22 -20.59 24.38
C ARG A 2 -6.73 -19.79 23.18
N PRO A 3 -7.16 -18.53 23.36
CA PRO A 3 -7.46 -17.68 22.21
C PRO A 3 -6.21 -17.62 21.32
N GLY A 4 -6.38 -17.78 20.02
CA GLY A 4 -5.27 -17.66 19.07
C GLY A 4 -4.80 -16.21 19.00
N GLY A 5 -3.57 -15.99 18.55
CA GLY A 5 -3.05 -14.64 18.41
C GLY A 5 -3.76 -13.82 17.31
N THR A 6 -3.45 -12.54 17.25
CA THR A 6 -3.85 -11.61 16.19
C THR A 6 -2.64 -11.22 15.34
N MET A 7 -2.81 -11.22 14.02
CA MET A 7 -1.76 -10.80 13.09
C MET A 7 -2.25 -9.76 12.09
N ALA A 8 -1.32 -9.02 11.48
CA ALA A 8 -1.60 -8.12 10.37
C ALA A 8 -0.56 -8.28 9.25
N PHE A 9 -1.01 -8.21 8.00
CA PHE A 9 -0.07 -8.16 6.88
C PHE A 9 0.69 -6.85 6.85
N PHE A 10 2.01 -6.94 6.65
CA PHE A 10 2.91 -5.82 6.80
C PHE A 10 3.97 -5.77 5.70
N THR A 11 3.95 -4.68 4.94
CA THR A 11 4.87 -4.42 3.80
C THR A 11 5.63 -3.10 3.97
N GLY A 12 5.45 -2.42 5.10
CA GLY A 12 6.00 -1.08 5.36
C GLY A 12 5.29 0.04 4.58
N GLY A 13 4.18 -0.26 3.90
CA GLY A 13 3.34 0.71 3.22
C GLY A 13 2.54 1.59 4.17
N ALA A 14 2.02 2.71 3.67
CA ALA A 14 1.16 3.59 4.46
C ALA A 14 -0.08 2.86 4.99
N ASP A 15 -0.64 1.94 4.20
CA ASP A 15 -1.83 1.16 4.57
C ASP A 15 -1.48 0.14 5.66
N SER A 16 -0.41 -0.65 5.48
CA SER A 16 0.00 -1.65 6.47
C SER A 16 0.56 -1.04 7.76
N PHE A 17 1.29 0.07 7.70
CA PHE A 17 1.66 0.83 8.89
C PHE A 17 0.45 1.39 9.63
N TYR A 18 -0.54 1.91 8.91
CA TYR A 18 -1.75 2.44 9.54
C TYR A 18 -2.47 1.35 10.34
N THR A 19 -2.68 0.17 9.76
CA THR A 19 -3.27 -0.98 10.44
C THR A 19 -2.41 -1.42 11.64
N ALA A 20 -1.09 -1.55 11.47
CA ALA A 20 -0.19 -1.97 12.55
C ALA A 20 -0.16 -0.98 13.72
N VAL A 21 -0.22 0.33 13.45
CA VAL A 21 -0.27 1.37 14.49
C VAL A 21 -1.66 1.48 15.12
N ARG A 22 -2.73 1.27 14.34
CA ARG A 22 -4.11 1.31 14.83
C ARG A 22 -4.38 0.22 15.85
N HIS A 23 -3.85 -0.97 15.59
CA HIS A 23 -4.13 -2.19 16.34
C HIS A 23 -2.90 -2.70 17.12
N ARG A 24 -1.90 -1.84 17.37
CA ARG A 24 -0.63 -2.26 17.97
C ARG A 24 -0.80 -3.10 19.23
N ASP A 25 -1.69 -2.66 20.12
CA ASP A 25 -1.85 -3.25 21.46
C ASP A 25 -2.58 -4.60 21.43
N GLU A 26 -3.21 -4.97 20.31
CA GLU A 26 -3.89 -6.25 20.12
C GLU A 26 -3.16 -7.19 19.16
N LEU A 27 -2.11 -6.73 18.49
CA LEU A 27 -1.32 -7.54 17.57
C LEU A 27 -0.27 -8.37 18.31
N ASP A 28 -0.17 -9.64 17.95
CA ASP A 28 0.89 -10.55 18.41
C ASP A 28 2.02 -10.67 17.37
N ALA A 29 1.73 -10.42 16.09
CA ALA A 29 2.71 -10.49 15.01
C ALA A 29 2.36 -9.65 13.79
N LEU A 30 3.40 -9.25 13.05
CA LEU A 30 3.29 -8.73 11.69
C LEU A 30 3.73 -9.81 10.70
N VAL A 31 3.07 -9.89 9.54
CA VAL A 31 3.37 -10.91 8.51
C VAL A 31 3.84 -10.23 7.23
N PHE A 32 5.08 -10.50 6.83
CA PHE A 32 5.61 -10.09 5.53
C PHE A 32 5.72 -11.29 4.60
N VAL A 33 5.19 -11.17 3.39
CA VAL A 33 5.20 -12.24 2.38
C VAL A 33 6.18 -11.88 1.26
N HIS A 34 7.27 -12.62 1.19
CA HIS A 34 8.20 -12.58 0.07
C HIS A 34 7.52 -13.15 -1.19
N GLY A 35 7.77 -12.52 -2.34
CA GLY A 35 7.18 -12.90 -3.63
C GLY A 35 5.87 -12.18 -3.99
N PHE A 36 5.27 -11.39 -3.08
CA PHE A 36 4.07 -10.59 -3.39
C PHE A 36 4.43 -9.20 -3.93
N ASP A 37 5.18 -8.41 -3.15
CA ASP A 37 5.53 -7.02 -3.45
C ASP A 37 6.89 -6.86 -4.17
N LEU A 38 7.70 -7.90 -4.13
CA LEU A 38 9.09 -7.95 -4.58
C LEU A 38 9.30 -9.31 -5.26
N LEU A 39 9.77 -9.31 -6.51
CA LEU A 39 9.78 -10.49 -7.37
C LEU A 39 11.01 -11.39 -7.15
N ASP A 40 10.91 -12.58 -7.76
CA ASP A 40 11.37 -13.92 -7.38
C ASP A 40 12.87 -14.19 -7.15
N ASP A 41 13.57 -13.35 -6.42
CA ASP A 41 14.84 -13.76 -5.81
C ASP A 41 15.02 -13.19 -4.41
N ARG A 42 14.85 -14.01 -3.37
CA ARG A 42 15.11 -13.58 -1.99
C ARG A 42 16.57 -13.18 -1.77
N ASN A 43 17.48 -13.69 -2.59
CA ASN A 43 18.89 -13.31 -2.55
C ASN A 43 19.17 -12.00 -3.28
N ASP A 44 18.18 -11.42 -3.94
CA ASP A 44 18.28 -10.09 -4.50
C ASP A 44 18.64 -9.08 -3.37
N PRO A 45 19.69 -8.25 -3.55
CA PRO A 45 20.14 -7.32 -2.53
C PRO A 45 19.05 -6.35 -2.06
N LEU A 46 18.15 -5.92 -2.95
CA LEU A 46 17.05 -5.03 -2.58
C LEU A 46 16.02 -5.80 -1.74
N ASN A 47 15.71 -7.04 -2.06
CA ASN A 47 14.80 -7.87 -1.27
C ASN A 47 15.31 -8.08 0.16
N GLN A 48 16.60 -8.37 0.31
CA GLN A 48 17.25 -8.49 1.62
C GLN A 48 17.24 -7.16 2.38
N ALA A 49 17.55 -6.04 1.70
CA ALA A 49 17.53 -4.72 2.31
C ALA A 49 16.11 -4.33 2.76
N VAL A 50 15.08 -4.63 1.97
CA VAL A 50 13.69 -4.37 2.34
C VAL A 50 13.29 -5.19 3.56
N ALA A 51 13.57 -6.50 3.55
CA ALA A 51 13.27 -7.38 4.68
C ALA A 51 13.97 -6.91 5.97
N ALA A 52 15.25 -6.53 5.90
CA ALA A 52 15.99 -5.98 7.04
C ALA A 52 15.31 -4.73 7.61
N ARG A 53 14.90 -3.78 6.76
CA ARG A 53 14.20 -2.56 7.20
C ARG A 53 12.81 -2.85 7.76
N LEU A 54 12.12 -3.89 7.29
CA LEU A 54 10.83 -4.31 7.85
C LEU A 54 11.01 -4.97 9.22
N ARG A 55 12.08 -5.74 9.44
CA ARG A 55 12.42 -6.27 10.78
C ARG A 55 12.71 -5.14 11.76
N GLU A 56 13.48 -4.14 11.35
CA GLU A 56 13.75 -2.94 12.16
C GLU A 56 12.44 -2.20 12.50
N ALA A 57 11.58 -1.96 11.49
CA ALA A 57 10.29 -1.32 11.70
C ALA A 57 9.39 -2.11 12.67
N ALA A 58 9.29 -3.43 12.51
CA ALA A 58 8.52 -4.29 13.40
C ALA A 58 9.09 -4.26 14.83
N GLY A 59 10.41 -4.31 14.98
CA GLY A 59 11.09 -4.17 16.27
C GLY A 59 10.81 -2.84 16.96
N MET A 60 10.78 -1.73 16.21
CA MET A 60 10.39 -0.41 16.73
C MET A 60 8.91 -0.34 17.14
N LEU A 61 8.05 -1.14 16.52
CA LEU A 61 6.64 -1.30 16.91
C LEU A 61 6.46 -2.25 18.10
N GLY A 62 7.53 -2.92 18.56
CA GLY A 62 7.47 -3.92 19.62
C GLY A 62 6.85 -5.26 19.19
N LEU A 63 6.80 -5.54 17.88
CA LEU A 63 6.16 -6.72 17.32
C LEU A 63 7.16 -7.63 16.59
N PRO A 64 7.02 -8.97 16.67
CA PRO A 64 7.78 -9.86 15.81
C PRO A 64 7.32 -9.75 14.36
N LEU A 65 8.26 -9.92 13.42
CA LEU A 65 7.97 -10.05 12.00
C LEU A 65 8.08 -11.52 11.58
N LEU A 66 6.94 -12.10 11.20
CA LEU A 66 6.88 -13.40 10.56
C LEU A 66 7.09 -13.24 9.06
N GLU A 67 8.11 -13.89 8.53
CA GLU A 67 8.41 -13.89 7.11
C GLU A 67 7.95 -15.19 6.47
N VAL A 68 7.10 -15.06 5.45
CA VAL A 68 6.57 -16.19 4.67
C VAL A 68 7.07 -16.07 3.24
N GLU A 69 7.53 -17.16 2.66
CA GLU A 69 7.93 -17.21 1.25
C GLU A 69 6.82 -17.83 0.41
N CYS A 70 6.45 -17.16 -0.68
CA CYS A 70 5.37 -17.62 -1.56
C CYS A 70 5.68 -17.30 -3.03
N ASN A 71 5.53 -18.27 -3.92
CA ASN A 71 5.74 -18.12 -5.37
C ASN A 71 4.43 -17.87 -6.15
N LEU A 72 3.32 -17.58 -5.46
CA LEU A 72 1.99 -17.50 -6.09
C LEU A 72 1.91 -16.43 -7.19
N VAL A 73 2.60 -15.30 -7.03
CA VAL A 73 2.64 -14.23 -8.06
C VAL A 73 3.39 -14.68 -9.30
N ALA A 74 4.52 -15.37 -9.14
CA ALA A 74 5.27 -15.96 -10.24
C ALA A 74 4.38 -16.95 -11.01
N PHE A 75 3.70 -17.82 -10.27
CA PHE A 75 2.78 -18.81 -10.80
C PHE A 75 1.62 -18.16 -11.55
N SER A 76 0.88 -17.23 -10.93
CA SER A 76 -0.33 -16.62 -11.53
C SER A 76 -0.01 -15.83 -12.80
N ARG A 77 1.16 -15.18 -12.85
CA ARG A 77 1.62 -14.45 -14.03
C ARG A 77 1.86 -15.36 -15.22
N ALA A 78 2.34 -16.59 -15.00
CA ALA A 78 2.51 -17.57 -16.07
C ALA A 78 1.17 -17.94 -16.74
N PHE A 79 0.04 -17.73 -16.05
CA PHE A 79 -1.32 -17.95 -16.56
C PHE A 79 -2.05 -16.66 -16.95
N GLY A 80 -1.37 -15.52 -16.94
CA GLY A 80 -1.97 -14.23 -17.32
C GLY A 80 -2.97 -13.66 -16.31
N ILE A 81 -2.99 -14.14 -15.07
CA ILE A 81 -3.88 -13.64 -14.01
C ILE A 81 -3.21 -12.45 -13.32
N GLY A 82 -3.89 -11.31 -13.28
CA GLY A 82 -3.39 -10.07 -12.68
C GLY A 82 -3.39 -10.13 -11.15
N TRP A 83 -2.37 -9.56 -10.51
CA TRP A 83 -2.29 -9.48 -9.04
C TRP A 83 -3.53 -8.81 -8.42
N GLU A 84 -4.01 -7.74 -9.06
CA GLU A 84 -5.20 -7.03 -8.60
C GLU A 84 -6.45 -7.91 -8.58
N ASP A 85 -6.50 -9.01 -9.34
CA ASP A 85 -7.68 -9.89 -9.41
C ASP A 85 -7.82 -10.83 -8.20
N TYR A 86 -6.71 -11.16 -7.52
CA TYR A 86 -6.73 -12.22 -6.49
C TYR A 86 -5.91 -11.95 -5.21
N HIS A 87 -5.26 -10.79 -5.10
CA HIS A 87 -4.36 -10.51 -3.97
C HIS A 87 -4.97 -10.69 -2.57
N GLY A 88 -6.27 -10.42 -2.36
CA GLY A 88 -6.94 -10.74 -1.09
C GLY A 88 -7.02 -12.24 -0.81
N ALA A 89 -7.30 -13.07 -1.82
CA ALA A 89 -7.26 -14.52 -1.70
C ALA A 89 -5.82 -15.05 -1.47
N ALA A 90 -4.81 -14.40 -2.07
CA ALA A 90 -3.40 -14.71 -1.83
C ALA A 90 -3.00 -14.47 -0.37
N LEU A 91 -3.40 -13.31 0.18
CA LEU A 91 -3.20 -12.98 1.59
C LEU A 91 -3.98 -13.95 2.50
N ALA A 92 -5.25 -14.22 2.18
CA ALA A 92 -6.06 -15.17 2.94
C ALA A 92 -5.44 -16.58 2.97
N THR A 93 -4.83 -17.03 1.88
CA THR A 93 -4.12 -18.32 1.83
C THR A 93 -3.00 -18.39 2.87
N VAL A 94 -2.20 -17.33 2.98
CA VAL A 94 -1.15 -17.23 4.01
C VAL A 94 -1.76 -17.14 5.41
N ALA A 95 -2.84 -16.40 5.58
CA ALA A 95 -3.51 -16.29 6.87
C ALA A 95 -4.05 -17.65 7.35
N LEU A 96 -4.65 -18.43 6.45
CA LEU A 96 -5.15 -19.78 6.72
C LEU A 96 -4.04 -20.77 7.05
N LEU A 97 -2.86 -20.65 6.41
CA LEU A 97 -1.68 -21.45 6.76
C LEU A 97 -1.22 -21.19 8.22
N LEU A 98 -1.41 -19.96 8.71
CA LEU A 98 -1.02 -19.53 10.05
C LEU A 98 -2.15 -19.71 11.10
N ALA A 99 -3.33 -20.19 10.70
CA ALA A 99 -4.49 -20.41 11.59
C ALA A 99 -4.25 -21.36 12.79
N PRO A 100 -3.26 -22.28 12.80
CA PRO A 100 -2.93 -23.03 14.02
C PRO A 100 -2.42 -22.15 15.18
N ALA A 101 -1.85 -20.98 14.89
CA ALA A 101 -1.29 -20.04 15.87
C ALA A 101 -2.13 -18.77 16.05
N PHE A 102 -2.85 -18.35 15.01
CA PHE A 102 -3.61 -17.09 14.98
C PHE A 102 -5.10 -17.34 14.76
N SER A 103 -5.95 -16.57 15.43
CA SER A 103 -7.41 -16.61 15.23
C SER A 103 -7.98 -15.33 14.63
N ARG A 104 -7.17 -14.28 14.44
CA ARG A 104 -7.58 -13.04 13.76
C ARG A 104 -6.48 -12.53 12.85
N CYS A 105 -6.84 -12.07 11.66
CA CYS A 105 -5.94 -11.50 10.68
C CYS A 105 -6.49 -10.19 10.10
N TYR A 106 -5.70 -9.12 10.16
CA TYR A 106 -5.99 -7.88 9.46
C TYR A 106 -5.34 -7.84 8.07
N ILE A 107 -6.16 -7.55 7.07
CA ILE A 107 -5.75 -7.19 5.71
C ILE A 107 -5.87 -5.67 5.57
N PRO A 108 -4.75 -4.93 5.41
CA PRO A 108 -4.79 -3.49 5.21
C PRO A 108 -5.48 -3.10 3.89
N ALA A 109 -6.43 -2.18 3.97
CA ALA A 109 -7.25 -1.75 2.85
C ALA A 109 -6.48 -0.91 1.83
N THR A 110 -6.61 -1.28 0.55
CA THR A 110 -6.11 -0.51 -0.59
C THR A 110 -7.02 0.68 -0.95
N ALA A 111 -8.34 0.51 -0.79
CA ALA A 111 -9.37 1.48 -1.16
C ALA A 111 -10.19 1.91 0.06
N THR A 112 -10.76 3.12 0.00
CA THR A 112 -11.70 3.62 1.02
C THR A 112 -13.13 3.23 0.71
N TYR A 113 -14.01 3.23 1.72
CA TYR A 113 -15.42 2.88 1.57
C TYR A 113 -16.17 3.74 0.52
N ASP A 114 -15.78 5.01 0.36
CA ASP A 114 -16.36 5.94 -0.61
C ASP A 114 -15.78 5.80 -2.03
N SER A 115 -14.76 4.95 -2.20
CA SER A 115 -13.98 4.79 -3.43
C SER A 115 -13.74 3.33 -3.78
N LEU A 116 -14.66 2.44 -3.37
CA LEU A 116 -14.60 1.01 -3.69
C LEU A 116 -14.71 0.77 -5.20
N TYR A 117 -13.99 -0.25 -5.66
CA TYR A 117 -14.04 -0.75 -7.04
C TYR A 117 -13.77 -2.26 -7.04
N PRO A 118 -14.19 -2.98 -8.10
CA PRO A 118 -13.89 -4.41 -8.21
C PRO A 118 -12.38 -4.65 -8.17
N ILE A 119 -11.93 -5.32 -7.11
CA ILE A 119 -10.53 -5.63 -6.86
C ILE A 119 -10.48 -6.85 -5.94
N GLY A 120 -9.42 -7.65 -6.04
CA GLY A 120 -9.25 -8.94 -5.38
C GLY A 120 -9.09 -8.91 -3.86
N SER A 121 -9.05 -7.72 -3.24
CA SER A 121 -9.18 -7.50 -1.78
C SER A 121 -10.25 -6.45 -1.55
N HIS A 122 -11.34 -6.84 -0.91
CA HIS A 122 -12.53 -5.99 -0.80
C HIS A 122 -13.22 -6.22 0.54
N PRO A 123 -13.80 -5.19 1.20
CA PRO A 123 -14.43 -5.34 2.52
C PRO A 123 -15.61 -6.33 2.54
N LEU A 124 -16.28 -6.56 1.39
CA LEU A 124 -17.33 -7.58 1.24
C LEU A 124 -16.82 -8.96 0.82
N LEU A 125 -15.52 -9.09 0.49
CA LEU A 125 -14.91 -10.34 0.02
C LEU A 125 -13.96 -10.91 1.07
N ASP A 126 -13.07 -10.09 1.61
CA ASP A 126 -11.99 -10.53 2.49
C ASP A 126 -12.48 -11.30 3.72
N PRO A 127 -13.56 -10.88 4.42
CA PRO A 127 -14.08 -11.65 5.54
C PRO A 127 -14.60 -13.04 5.17
N LEU A 128 -15.01 -13.25 3.90
CA LEU A 128 -15.56 -14.52 3.43
C LEU A 128 -14.49 -15.61 3.26
N TRP A 129 -13.20 -15.26 3.31
CA TRP A 129 -12.12 -16.24 3.34
C TRP A 129 -11.85 -16.82 4.73
N GLY A 130 -12.50 -16.29 5.77
CA GLY A 130 -12.38 -16.77 7.14
C GLY A 130 -12.94 -18.18 7.34
N THR A 131 -12.63 -18.77 8.49
CA THR A 131 -13.16 -20.08 8.93
C THR A 131 -13.71 -19.96 10.35
N GLU A 132 -14.21 -21.05 10.93
CA GLU A 132 -14.62 -21.09 12.34
C GLU A 132 -13.46 -20.87 13.32
N ARG A 133 -12.21 -20.89 12.84
CA ARG A 133 -10.99 -20.72 13.63
C ARG A 133 -10.24 -19.42 13.37
N LEU A 134 -10.45 -18.82 12.20
CA LEU A 134 -9.71 -17.63 11.75
C LEU A 134 -10.69 -16.59 11.22
N GLU A 135 -10.75 -15.46 11.90
CA GLU A 135 -11.42 -14.25 11.44
C GLU A 135 -10.48 -13.44 10.54
N ILE A 136 -10.95 -13.04 9.35
CA ILE A 136 -10.24 -12.13 8.45
C ILE A 136 -10.98 -10.80 8.43
N ILE A 137 -10.26 -9.71 8.67
CA ILE A 137 -10.80 -8.36 8.77
C ILE A 137 -10.13 -7.45 7.75
N HIS A 138 -10.93 -6.81 6.91
CA HIS A 138 -10.46 -5.75 6.01
C HIS A 138 -10.38 -4.43 6.79
N ASP A 139 -9.18 -3.93 7.08
CA ASP A 139 -8.98 -2.78 7.98
C ASP A 139 -8.49 -1.53 7.27
N GLY A 140 -8.98 -0.37 7.71
CA GLY A 140 -8.46 0.93 7.29
C GLY A 140 -9.08 1.51 6.03
N ALA A 141 -10.23 0.99 5.59
CA ALA A 141 -11.04 1.56 4.50
C ALA A 141 -11.81 2.82 4.93
N ASP A 142 -11.84 3.13 6.22
CA ASP A 142 -12.39 4.34 6.82
C ASP A 142 -11.48 5.57 6.69
N ALA A 143 -10.20 5.38 6.32
CA ALA A 143 -9.21 6.45 6.25
C ALA A 143 -8.57 6.52 4.85
N ASN A 144 -8.50 7.71 4.27
CA ASN A 144 -7.78 7.94 3.03
C ASN A 144 -6.26 8.07 3.28
N ARG A 145 -5.47 8.06 2.20
CA ARG A 145 -4.00 8.14 2.28
C ARG A 145 -3.48 9.37 3.01
N VAL A 146 -4.15 10.52 2.88
CA VAL A 146 -3.74 11.77 3.56
C VAL A 146 -3.91 11.61 5.06
N GLU A 147 -5.04 11.04 5.50
CA GLU A 147 -5.33 10.78 6.91
C GLU A 147 -4.37 9.73 7.50
N LYS A 148 -4.14 8.63 6.77
CA LYS A 148 -3.16 7.61 7.17
C LYS A 148 -1.77 8.21 7.37
N LEU A 149 -1.27 8.97 6.39
CA LEU A 149 0.05 9.62 6.49
C LEU A 149 0.12 10.66 7.60
N ARG A 150 -0.97 11.41 7.85
CA ARG A 150 -1.03 12.35 8.97
C ARG A 150 -0.90 11.63 10.31
N ARG A 151 -1.62 10.52 10.51
CA ARG A 151 -1.51 9.68 11.71
C ARG A 151 -0.10 9.11 11.88
N LEU A 152 0.52 8.66 10.79
CA LEU A 152 1.85 8.05 10.81
C LEU A 152 3.01 9.05 10.95
N ALA A 153 2.76 10.35 10.82
CA ALA A 153 3.81 11.37 10.86
C ALA A 153 4.51 11.50 12.23
N ASP A 154 3.86 11.04 13.29
CA ASP A 154 4.40 11.03 14.65
C ASP A 154 4.87 9.65 15.09
N GLU A 155 4.73 8.62 14.25
CA GLU A 155 5.16 7.26 14.54
C GLU A 155 6.64 7.05 14.15
N PRO A 156 7.56 6.81 15.12
CA PRO A 156 8.99 6.65 14.83
C PRO A 156 9.30 5.57 13.79
N ALA A 157 8.63 4.41 13.87
CA ALA A 157 8.86 3.31 12.93
C ALA A 157 8.48 3.71 11.49
N ALA A 158 7.35 4.39 11.32
CA ALA A 158 6.89 4.85 10.01
C ALA A 158 7.79 5.97 9.45
N ARG A 159 8.19 6.95 10.28
CA ARG A 159 9.09 8.04 9.88
C ARG A 159 10.42 7.52 9.32
N ALA A 160 10.97 6.46 9.93
CA ALA A 160 12.20 5.85 9.49
C ALA A 160 12.00 4.91 8.28
N HIS A 161 10.97 4.05 8.29
CA HIS A 161 10.91 2.88 7.40
C HIS A 161 9.76 2.88 6.38
N LEU A 162 9.00 3.96 6.19
CA LEU A 162 7.90 3.99 5.20
C LEU A 162 8.35 3.60 3.79
N ARG A 163 7.72 2.59 3.19
CA ARG A 163 7.96 2.14 1.81
C ARG A 163 6.69 2.17 0.98
N VAL A 164 6.69 2.91 -0.11
CA VAL A 164 5.53 2.95 -1.01
C VAL A 164 5.85 2.50 -2.43
N CYS A 165 7.13 2.44 -2.81
CA CYS A 165 7.51 2.04 -4.16
C CYS A 165 7.34 0.54 -4.38
N PHE A 166 6.80 0.16 -5.54
CA PHE A 166 6.83 -1.23 -6.04
C PHE A 166 7.67 -1.37 -7.31
N GLU A 167 7.97 -0.26 -8.01
CA GLU A 167 8.77 -0.28 -9.24
C GLU A 167 10.28 -0.28 -8.97
N ASN A 168 10.69 0.13 -7.76
CA ASN A 168 12.07 0.16 -7.27
C ASN A 168 13.12 0.67 -8.29
N ARG A 169 12.77 1.68 -9.11
CA ARG A 169 13.65 2.16 -10.19
C ARG A 169 15.03 2.54 -9.69
N GLY A 170 16.07 1.99 -10.33
CA GLY A 170 17.48 2.17 -9.93
C GLY A 170 17.78 1.56 -8.57
N ASP A 171 17.14 0.44 -8.24
CA ASP A 171 17.29 -0.37 -7.04
C ASP A 171 17.10 0.41 -5.73
N ARG A 172 16.25 1.45 -5.79
CA ARG A 172 15.96 2.33 -4.65
C ARG A 172 14.78 1.84 -3.85
N TYR A 173 14.90 1.91 -2.53
CA TYR A 173 13.82 1.59 -1.57
C TYR A 173 12.51 2.36 -1.85
N ASN A 174 12.62 3.67 -2.08
CA ASN A 174 11.57 4.48 -2.71
C ASN A 174 12.19 5.26 -3.86
N CYS A 175 11.76 4.98 -5.10
CA CYS A 175 12.41 5.62 -6.25
C CYS A 175 12.12 7.13 -6.35
N GLY A 176 11.03 7.64 -5.76
CA GLY A 176 10.66 9.06 -5.85
C GLY A 176 10.15 9.50 -7.23
N GLU A 177 10.06 8.59 -8.20
CA GLU A 177 9.79 8.90 -9.61
C GLU A 177 8.58 8.18 -10.20
N CYS A 178 8.20 7.02 -9.63
CA CYS A 178 7.01 6.31 -10.04
C CYS A 178 5.73 7.02 -9.58
N GLU A 179 4.60 6.69 -10.21
CA GLU A 179 3.30 7.28 -9.85
C GLU A 179 2.99 7.13 -8.36
N LYS A 180 3.19 5.94 -7.79
CA LYS A 180 2.87 5.68 -6.38
C LYS A 180 3.74 6.50 -5.42
N CYS A 181 5.03 6.68 -5.74
CA CYS A 181 5.92 7.55 -4.97
C CYS A 181 5.48 9.01 -5.07
N ILE A 182 5.20 9.51 -6.28
CA ILE A 182 4.79 10.90 -6.49
C ILE A 182 3.43 11.17 -5.82
N ARG A 183 2.44 10.28 -6.00
CA ARG A 183 1.12 10.41 -5.39
C ARG A 183 1.19 10.39 -3.86
N THR A 184 2.01 9.52 -3.28
CA THR A 184 2.24 9.51 -1.83
C THR A 184 2.95 10.78 -1.37
N GLY A 185 3.96 11.25 -2.08
CA GLY A 185 4.62 12.52 -1.79
C GLY A 185 3.65 13.70 -1.83
N VAL A 186 2.73 13.73 -2.80
CA VAL A 186 1.63 14.73 -2.83
C VAL A 186 0.74 14.60 -1.60
N ALA A 187 0.35 13.39 -1.21
CA ALA A 187 -0.45 13.15 -0.01
C ALA A 187 0.25 13.63 1.27
N VAL A 188 1.56 13.46 1.39
CA VAL A 188 2.39 14.01 2.49
C VAL A 188 2.29 15.54 2.55
N ARG A 189 2.35 16.21 1.40
CA ARG A 189 2.22 17.67 1.30
C ARG A 189 0.84 18.15 1.72
N ILE A 190 -0.21 17.45 1.28
CA ILE A 190 -1.60 17.75 1.66
C ILE A 190 -1.81 17.50 3.17
N ALA A 191 -1.19 16.46 3.71
CA ALA A 191 -1.26 16.14 5.13
C ALA A 191 -0.56 17.17 6.03
N GLY A 192 0.32 18.00 5.47
CA GLY A 192 1.10 19.00 6.21
C GLY A 192 2.30 18.42 6.95
N VAL A 193 2.80 17.26 6.51
CA VAL A 193 3.81 16.47 7.22
C VAL A 193 5.09 16.28 6.39
N GLU A 194 5.41 17.27 5.55
CA GLU A 194 6.62 17.28 4.73
C GLU A 194 7.88 17.11 5.59
N GLY A 195 8.84 16.32 5.11
CA GLY A 195 10.10 16.04 5.81
C GLY A 195 9.98 15.06 6.98
N ARG A 196 8.79 14.56 7.32
CA ARG A 196 8.60 13.60 8.42
C ARG A 196 9.06 12.18 8.09
N PHE A 197 8.99 11.78 6.82
CA PHE A 197 9.36 10.44 6.34
C PHE A 197 10.71 10.46 5.64
N ALA A 198 11.75 9.93 6.29
CA ALA A 198 13.14 10.01 5.81
C ALA A 198 13.35 9.31 4.47
N SER A 199 12.62 8.22 4.24
CA SER A 199 12.75 7.38 3.05
C SER A 199 11.95 7.89 1.84
N LEU A 200 11.10 8.92 1.96
CA LEU A 200 10.18 9.34 0.89
C LEU A 200 10.54 10.74 0.37
N PRO A 201 11.10 10.85 -0.85
CA PRO A 201 11.42 12.15 -1.45
C PRO A 201 10.17 13.00 -1.73
N SER A 202 10.26 14.31 -1.50
CA SER A 202 9.19 15.25 -1.87
C SER A 202 9.23 15.55 -3.38
N PRO A 203 8.14 15.29 -4.12
CA PRO A 203 8.12 15.52 -5.56
C PRO A 203 7.94 17.01 -5.90
N SER A 204 8.73 17.49 -6.87
CA SER A 204 8.59 18.84 -7.40
C SER A 204 7.26 19.03 -8.14
N LEU A 205 6.75 20.27 -8.20
CA LEU A 205 5.53 20.58 -8.96
C LEU A 205 5.64 20.19 -10.44
N ARG A 206 6.83 20.31 -11.04
CA ARG A 206 7.10 19.88 -12.42
C ARG A 206 6.97 18.36 -12.58
N ARG A 207 7.49 17.58 -11.62
CA ARG A 207 7.34 16.12 -11.62
C ARG A 207 5.88 15.72 -11.42
N ILE A 208 5.16 16.38 -10.51
CA ILE A 208 3.72 16.15 -10.28
C ILE A 208 2.94 16.42 -11.57
N ALA A 209 3.14 17.56 -12.22
CA ALA A 209 2.45 17.91 -13.47
C ALA A 209 2.82 17.00 -14.67
N ALA A 210 3.89 16.20 -14.56
CA ALA A 210 4.38 15.33 -15.63
C ALA A 210 4.13 13.84 -15.39
N VAL A 211 3.64 13.45 -14.22
CA VAL A 211 3.39 12.06 -13.86
C VAL A 211 2.40 11.40 -14.82
N ASP A 212 2.63 10.13 -15.14
CA ASP A 212 1.68 9.33 -15.89
C ASP A 212 0.71 8.68 -14.91
N ILE A 213 -0.58 9.00 -15.04
CA ILE A 213 -1.61 8.53 -14.12
C ILE A 213 -2.29 7.29 -14.72
N PRO A 214 -2.09 6.09 -14.14
CA PRO A 214 -2.71 4.87 -14.62
C PRO A 214 -4.21 4.80 -14.25
N GLY A 215 -4.91 3.86 -14.86
CA GLY A 215 -6.30 3.54 -14.53
C GLY A 215 -7.21 4.76 -14.53
N LEU A 216 -8.18 4.83 -13.61
CA LEU A 216 -9.15 5.93 -13.48
C LEU A 216 -8.60 7.17 -12.75
N GLY A 217 -7.41 7.08 -12.17
CA GLY A 217 -6.77 8.17 -11.41
C GLY A 217 -7.56 8.63 -10.18
N LEU A 218 -8.23 7.71 -9.46
CA LEU A 218 -9.09 8.03 -8.32
C LEU A 218 -8.34 8.80 -7.22
N GLY A 219 -7.19 8.30 -6.77
CA GLY A 219 -6.37 8.98 -5.77
C GLY A 219 -5.94 10.41 -6.15
N TRP A 220 -5.73 10.69 -7.44
CA TRP A 220 -5.44 12.06 -7.89
C TRP A 220 -6.68 12.97 -7.86
N LYS A 221 -7.87 12.42 -8.15
CA LYS A 221 -9.13 13.15 -8.03
C LYS A 221 -9.44 13.48 -6.57
N GLU A 222 -9.19 12.53 -5.66
CA GLU A 222 -9.31 12.72 -4.21
C GLU A 222 -8.39 13.86 -3.74
N HIS A 223 -7.09 13.80 -4.07
CA HIS A 223 -6.14 14.86 -3.71
C HIS A 223 -6.55 16.24 -4.24
N ARG A 224 -7.04 16.32 -5.48
CA ARG A 224 -7.56 17.57 -6.06
C ARG A 224 -8.81 18.04 -5.31
N ALA A 225 -9.74 17.15 -5.00
CA ALA A 225 -10.98 17.49 -4.28
C ALA A 225 -10.67 18.03 -2.88
N GLU A 226 -9.73 17.41 -2.18
CA GLU A 226 -9.29 17.83 -0.84
C GLU A 226 -8.64 19.23 -0.87
N LEU A 227 -7.74 19.51 -1.82
CA LEU A 227 -7.15 20.84 -1.99
C LEU A 227 -8.20 21.89 -2.37
N LYS A 228 -9.19 21.53 -3.19
CA LYS A 228 -10.30 22.43 -3.55
C LYS A 228 -11.17 22.75 -2.34
N ARG A 229 -11.48 21.74 -1.51
CA ARG A 229 -12.29 21.87 -0.29
C ARG A 229 -11.62 22.73 0.76
N THR A 230 -10.31 22.58 0.94
CA THR A 230 -9.53 23.30 1.97
C THR A 230 -9.02 24.66 1.50
N GLY A 231 -8.96 24.93 0.20
CA GLY A 231 -8.34 26.13 -0.36
C GLY A 231 -6.81 26.15 -0.24
N ALA A 232 -6.19 25.04 0.18
CA ALA A 232 -4.76 24.97 0.43
C ALA A 232 -3.95 24.85 -0.87
N ASN A 233 -2.74 25.41 -0.86
CA ASN A 233 -1.66 25.20 -1.83
C ASN A 233 -2.12 25.19 -3.31
N GLU A 234 -2.55 26.35 -3.79
CA GLU A 234 -3.03 26.56 -5.17
C GLU A 234 -2.07 26.06 -6.26
N ARG A 235 -0.75 26.23 -6.04
CA ARG A 235 0.29 25.74 -6.97
C ARG A 235 0.30 24.22 -7.07
N LEU A 236 0.13 23.52 -5.94
CA LEU A 236 0.02 22.06 -5.90
C LEU A 236 -1.25 21.58 -6.61
N ARG A 237 -2.40 22.22 -6.32
CA ARG A 237 -3.68 21.92 -6.99
C ARG A 237 -3.54 22.03 -8.51
N ARG A 238 -2.95 23.12 -9.00
CA ARG A 238 -2.74 23.35 -10.44
C ARG A 238 -1.82 22.30 -11.08
N ALA A 239 -0.77 21.86 -10.38
CA ALA A 239 0.09 20.79 -10.87
C ALA A 239 -0.67 19.46 -11.04
N ILE A 240 -1.52 19.11 -10.06
CA ILE A 240 -2.39 17.92 -10.13
C ILE A 240 -3.38 18.03 -11.30
N GLU A 241 -3.99 19.21 -11.50
CA GLU A 241 -4.92 19.43 -12.60
C GLU A 241 -4.27 19.26 -13.98
N ILE A 242 -3.04 19.75 -14.15
CA ILE A 242 -2.26 19.52 -15.38
C ILE A 242 -2.03 18.03 -15.61
N ALA A 243 -1.65 17.27 -14.57
CA ALA A 243 -1.45 15.83 -14.69
C ALA A 243 -2.73 15.09 -15.12
N ILE A 244 -3.87 15.43 -14.50
CA ILE A 244 -5.18 14.86 -14.85
C ILE A 244 -5.58 15.22 -16.30
N LEU A 245 -5.35 16.46 -16.74
CA LEU A 245 -5.62 16.89 -18.11
C LEU A 245 -4.76 16.14 -19.12
N ARG A 246 -3.46 15.99 -18.85
CA ARG A 246 -2.53 15.20 -19.70
C ARG A 246 -2.98 13.75 -19.85
N ARG A 247 -3.46 13.11 -18.76
CA ARG A 247 -4.06 11.77 -18.81
C ARG A 247 -5.25 11.74 -19.79
N ARG A 248 -6.18 12.71 -19.69
CA ARG A 248 -7.35 12.78 -20.58
C ARG A 248 -6.94 12.92 -22.05
N VAL A 249 -6.00 13.81 -22.36
CA VAL A 249 -5.50 14.00 -23.72
C VAL A 249 -4.84 12.72 -24.26
N ARG A 250 -4.03 12.02 -23.45
CA ARG A 250 -3.43 10.73 -23.83
C ARG A 250 -4.47 9.65 -24.09
N ALA A 251 -5.50 9.56 -23.25
CA ALA A 251 -6.60 8.59 -23.41
C ALA A 251 -7.40 8.82 -24.70
N VAL A 252 -7.52 10.08 -25.16
CA VAL A 252 -8.15 10.41 -26.45
C VAL A 252 -7.22 10.09 -27.63
N ARG A 253 -5.91 10.34 -27.50
CA ARG A 253 -4.93 10.12 -28.58
C ARG A 253 -4.53 8.66 -28.79
N ARG A 254 -4.68 7.80 -27.78
CA ARG A 254 -4.51 6.34 -27.90
C ARG A 254 -5.90 5.70 -27.97
N PRO A 255 -6.52 5.53 -29.16
CA PRO A 255 -7.72 4.71 -29.23
C PRO A 255 -7.39 3.32 -28.68
N ARG A 256 -8.32 2.77 -27.88
CA ARG A 256 -8.21 1.43 -27.29
C ARG A 256 -7.69 0.47 -28.37
N ARG A 257 -6.44 0.03 -28.27
CA ARG A 257 -6.03 -1.18 -28.99
C ARG A 257 -6.90 -2.27 -28.40
N GLY A 258 -7.83 -2.79 -29.19
CA GLY A 258 -8.69 -3.89 -28.79
C GLY A 258 -7.80 -5.03 -28.28
N ASN A 259 -8.18 -5.61 -27.15
CA ASN A 259 -7.62 -6.88 -26.71
C ASN A 259 -7.73 -7.87 -27.88
N ARG A 260 -6.58 -8.29 -28.41
CA ARG A 260 -6.39 -9.58 -29.05
C ARG A 260 -5.52 -10.40 -28.12
#